data_AF-A0A7C3L7X8-F1
#
_entry.id   AF-A0A7C3L7X8-F1
#
_cell.length_a   1.000
_cell.length_b   1.000
_cell.length_c   1.000
_cell.angle_alpha   90.00
_cell.angle_beta   90.00
_cell.angle_gamma   90.00
#
_symmetry.space_group_name_H-M   'P 1'
#
loop_
_entity.id
_entity.type
_entity.pdbx_description
1 polymer ?
#
loop_
_entity_poly.entity_id
_entity_poly.type
_entity_poly.pdbx_seq_one_letter_code
_entity_poly.pdbx_strand_id
1 'polypeptide(L)'
;MKLKSKYPHLFSKLTEEVDEVRYLVVVDKNFNDVDSDEFDAIDPEDYNYLVYITQRLQDAMGEGIMVEFIKKLESHKDVALFYLSEIDLYGIQTDLEDEAIEKMVLEIVESLVA
;
A
#
# COMPACT_ATOMS: atom_id res chain seq x y z
N MET A 1 -0.15 -19.11 7.22
CA MET A 1 1.18 -18.69 7.74
C MET A 1 0.94 -17.42 8.55
N LYS A 2 1.46 -17.27 9.77
CA LYS A 2 1.19 -16.07 10.58
C LYS A 2 1.95 -14.87 10.03
N LEU A 3 1.27 -13.74 9.80
CA LEU A 3 1.86 -12.50 9.26
C LEU A 3 3.10 -12.06 10.06
N LYS A 4 3.02 -12.12 11.39
CA LYS A 4 4.14 -11.86 12.31
C LYS A 4 5.41 -12.67 12.02
N SER A 5 5.27 -13.90 11.53
CA SER A 5 6.44 -14.73 11.19
C SER A 5 7.09 -14.32 9.87
N LYS A 6 6.35 -13.65 8.98
CA LYS A 6 6.86 -13.13 7.69
C LYS A 6 7.43 -11.71 7.83
N TYR A 7 6.80 -10.87 8.65
CA TYR A 7 7.15 -9.47 8.81
C TYR A 7 7.50 -9.14 10.29
N PRO A 8 8.53 -9.79 10.86
CA PRO A 8 8.83 -9.66 12.29
C PRO A 8 9.20 -8.23 12.72
N HIS A 9 9.88 -7.45 11.87
CA HIS A 9 10.31 -6.09 12.24
C HIS A 9 9.12 -5.13 12.26
N LEU A 10 8.26 -5.17 11.24
CA LEU A 10 7.01 -4.42 11.21
C LEU A 10 6.14 -4.77 12.42
N PHE A 11 5.96 -6.06 12.70
CA PHE A 11 5.16 -6.50 13.84
C PHE A 11 5.77 -6.18 15.21
N SER A 12 7.05 -5.79 15.27
CA SER A 12 7.67 -5.26 16.49
C SER A 12 7.32 -3.79 16.75
N LYS A 13 6.87 -3.06 15.72
CA LYS A 13 6.47 -1.65 15.78
C LYS A 13 4.97 -1.46 16.02
N LEU A 14 4.16 -2.46 15.68
CA LEU A 14 2.72 -2.43 15.91
C LEU A 14 2.41 -2.45 17.41
N THR A 15 1.54 -1.52 17.84
CA THR A 15 1.09 -1.39 19.23
C THR A 15 -0.08 -2.31 19.57
N GLU A 16 -0.78 -2.81 18.56
CA GLU A 16 -1.96 -3.66 18.66
C GLU A 16 -1.77 -4.99 17.94
N GLU A 17 -2.53 -6.00 18.32
CA GLU A 17 -2.54 -7.28 17.62
C GLU A 17 -3.20 -7.11 16.24
N VAL A 18 -2.52 -7.60 15.21
CA VAL A 18 -3.01 -7.60 13.83
C VAL A 18 -2.92 -9.02 13.30
N ASP A 19 -4.01 -9.53 12.76
CA ASP A 19 -4.13 -10.90 12.24
C ASP A 19 -4.43 -10.95 10.73
N GLU A 20 -4.89 -9.84 10.15
CA GLU A 20 -5.22 -9.72 8.72
C GLU A 20 -4.51 -8.55 8.03
N VAL A 21 -4.20 -8.74 6.73
CA VAL A 21 -3.47 -7.76 5.91
C VAL A 21 -4.25 -6.47 5.69
N ARG A 22 -5.57 -6.59 5.47
CA ARG A 22 -6.50 -5.44 5.27
C ARG A 22 -6.45 -4.38 6.37
N TYR A 23 -5.97 -4.73 7.57
CA TYR A 23 -5.81 -3.78 8.67
C TYR A 23 -4.50 -2.97 8.59
N LEU A 24 -3.62 -3.30 7.64
CA LEU A 24 -2.34 -2.63 7.39
C LEU A 24 -2.34 -1.92 6.04
N VAL A 25 -2.82 -2.61 5.00
CA VAL A 25 -2.90 -2.09 3.63
C VAL A 25 -4.22 -2.55 3.01
N VAL A 26 -4.89 -1.65 2.31
CA VAL A 26 -6.07 -1.94 1.51
C VAL A 26 -5.69 -1.77 0.04
N VAL A 27 -5.97 -2.78 -0.77
CA VAL A 27 -5.73 -2.76 -2.21
C VAL A 27 -7.06 -3.06 -2.88
N ASP A 28 -7.56 -2.09 -3.64
CA ASP A 28 -8.81 -2.20 -4.36
C ASP A 28 -8.58 -1.93 -5.85
N LYS A 29 -9.30 -2.66 -6.71
CA LYS A 29 -9.27 -2.39 -8.15
C LYS A 29 -9.92 -1.04 -8.42
N ASN A 30 -9.22 -0.21 -9.18
CA ASN A 30 -9.73 1.08 -9.59
C ASN A 30 -10.63 0.88 -10.81
N PHE A 31 -11.93 1.05 -10.63
CA PHE A 31 -12.91 0.95 -11.71
C PHE A 31 -13.59 2.29 -11.87
N ASN A 32 -13.86 2.66 -13.13
CA ASN A 32 -14.73 3.80 -13.41
C ASN A 32 -16.16 3.39 -13.05
N ASP A 33 -16.62 3.74 -11.86
CA ASP A 33 -18.02 3.56 -11.48
C ASP A 33 -18.83 4.70 -12.11
N VAL A 34 -19.21 4.47 -13.38
CA VAL A 34 -20.00 5.39 -14.22
C VAL A 34 -21.34 5.81 -13.60
N ASP A 35 -21.78 5.15 -12.52
CA ASP A 35 -23.00 5.45 -11.78
C ASP A 35 -22.76 6.32 -10.53
N SER A 36 -21.51 6.64 -10.17
CA SER A 36 -21.17 7.50 -9.04
C SER A 36 -20.82 8.93 -9.49
N ASP A 37 -21.43 9.95 -8.85
CA ASP A 37 -21.03 11.36 -9.01
C ASP A 37 -19.68 11.67 -8.30
N GLU A 38 -18.99 10.65 -7.77
CA GLU A 38 -17.67 10.82 -7.19
C GLU A 38 -16.63 10.94 -8.30
N PHE A 39 -15.97 12.10 -8.33
CA PHE A 39 -14.77 12.26 -9.13
C PHE A 39 -13.74 11.31 -8.55
N ASP A 40 -13.45 10.21 -9.25
CA ASP A 40 -12.33 9.35 -8.89
C ASP A 40 -11.08 10.24 -8.83
N ALA A 41 -10.48 10.38 -7.65
CA ALA A 41 -9.29 11.22 -7.47
C ALA A 41 -8.10 10.72 -8.29
N ILE A 42 -8.20 9.50 -8.84
CA ILE A 42 -7.19 8.76 -9.57
C ILE A 42 -7.86 8.11 -10.78
N ASP A 43 -7.46 8.50 -11.98
CA ASP A 43 -8.07 8.03 -13.23
C ASP A 43 -7.88 6.50 -13.41
N PRO A 44 -8.95 5.70 -13.47
CA PRO A 44 -8.88 4.26 -13.65
C PRO A 44 -8.38 3.83 -15.04
N GLU A 45 -8.34 4.73 -16.04
CA GLU A 45 -7.71 4.44 -17.33
C GLU A 45 -6.17 4.37 -17.23
N ASP A 46 -5.60 5.17 -16.32
CA ASP A 46 -4.16 5.26 -16.12
C ASP A 46 -3.65 4.37 -14.98
N TYR A 47 -4.49 4.10 -13.96
CA TYR A 47 -4.11 3.36 -12.75
C TYR A 47 -5.16 2.31 -12.39
N ASN A 48 -4.83 1.02 -12.48
CA ASN A 48 -5.77 -0.08 -12.24
C ASN A 48 -5.98 -0.47 -10.77
N TYR A 49 -5.20 0.07 -9.83
CA TYR A 49 -5.38 -0.15 -8.39
C TYR A 49 -5.30 1.13 -7.57
N LEU A 50 -6.13 1.18 -6.54
CA LEU A 50 -6.02 2.09 -5.41
C LEU A 50 -5.35 1.35 -4.25
N VAL A 51 -4.29 1.94 -3.70
CA VAL A 51 -3.57 1.40 -2.54
C VAL A 51 -3.65 2.40 -1.40
N TYR A 52 -4.26 1.98 -0.30
CA TYR A 52 -4.38 2.77 0.92
C TYR A 52 -3.56 2.17 2.06
N ILE A 53 -2.71 2.98 2.67
CA ILE A 53 -1.89 2.64 3.83
C ILE A 53 -2.64 3.06 5.09
N THR A 54 -3.07 2.09 5.90
CA THR A 54 -3.86 2.41 7.09
C THR A 54 -3.06 3.25 8.08
N GLN A 55 -3.74 4.08 8.88
CA GLN A 55 -3.10 4.86 9.95
C GLN A 55 -2.19 4.00 10.83
N ARG A 56 -2.59 2.76 11.10
CA ARG A 56 -1.79 1.81 11.89
C ARG A 56 -0.44 1.50 11.25
N LEU A 57 -0.41 1.28 9.93
CA LEU A 57 0.83 1.03 9.21
C LEU A 57 1.67 2.31 9.09
N GLN A 58 1.03 3.47 8.94
CA GLN A 58 1.69 4.78 8.97
C GLN A 58 2.38 5.02 10.32
N ASP A 59 1.69 4.77 11.44
CA ASP A 59 2.23 4.93 12.80
C ASP A 59 3.42 4.00 13.05
N ALA A 60 3.37 2.77 12.51
CA ALA A 60 4.46 1.81 12.62
C ALA A 60 5.72 2.24 11.85
N MET A 61 5.54 2.95 10.73
CA MET A 61 6.65 3.49 9.93
C MET A 61 7.17 4.82 10.50
N GLY A 62 6.27 5.74 10.87
CA GLY A 62 6.58 7.13 11.14
C GLY A 62 6.88 7.94 9.87
N GLU A 63 6.78 9.27 9.98
CA GLU A 63 6.85 10.20 8.84
C GLU A 63 8.13 10.07 8.00
N GLY A 64 9.28 9.84 8.64
CA GLY A 64 10.55 9.72 7.94
C GLY A 64 10.62 8.50 7.02
N ILE A 65 10.12 7.35 7.51
CA ILE A 65 10.12 6.10 6.74
C ILE A 65 9.05 6.15 5.65
N MET A 66 7.91 6.80 5.89
CA MET A 66 6.85 7.00 4.87
C MET A 66 7.41 7.61 3.58
N VAL A 67 8.26 8.63 3.69
CA VAL A 67 8.87 9.28 2.50
C VAL A 67 9.78 8.31 1.73
N GLU A 68 10.55 7.48 2.44
CA GLU A 68 11.40 6.46 1.79
C GLU A 68 10.58 5.32 1.18
N PHE A 69 9.50 4.94 1.86
CA PHE A 69 8.54 3.94 1.39
C PHE A 69 7.90 4.36 0.06
N ILE A 70 7.39 5.59 -0.03
CA ILE A 70 6.79 6.12 -1.26
C ILE A 70 7.79 6.07 -2.43
N LYS A 71 9.04 6.50 -2.20
CA LYS A 71 10.10 6.44 -3.23
C LYS A 71 10.42 5.01 -3.67
N LYS A 72 10.47 4.06 -2.74
CA LYS A 72 10.70 2.64 -3.06
C LYS A 72 9.52 2.03 -3.81
N LEU A 73 8.30 2.41 -3.47
CA LEU A 73 7.09 1.94 -4.13
C LEU A 73 7.00 2.50 -5.56
N GLU A 74 7.20 3.80 -5.74
CA GLU A 74 7.23 4.48 -7.05
C GLU A 74 8.28 3.88 -8.00
N SER A 75 9.46 3.53 -7.46
CA SER A 75 10.56 2.96 -8.24
C SER A 75 10.57 1.43 -8.30
N HIS A 76 9.52 0.77 -7.80
CA HIS A 76 9.47 -0.68 -7.77
C HIS A 76 9.35 -1.24 -9.18
N LYS A 77 10.14 -2.29 -9.51
CA LYS A 77 10.21 -2.87 -10.85
C LYS A 77 8.87 -3.37 -11.43
N ASP A 78 7.93 -3.71 -10.54
CA ASP A 78 6.62 -4.25 -10.89
C ASP A 78 5.53 -3.16 -10.94
N VAL A 79 5.90 -1.90 -10.68
CA VAL A 79 5.03 -0.71 -10.81
C VAL A 79 5.36 -0.01 -12.13
N ALA A 80 4.39 0.03 -13.04
CA ALA A 80 4.55 0.67 -14.35
C ALA A 80 4.30 2.18 -14.28
N LEU A 81 3.23 2.58 -13.61
CA LEU A 81 2.90 3.98 -13.29
C LEU A 81 2.52 4.08 -11.82
N PHE A 82 2.84 5.22 -11.23
CA PHE A 82 2.55 5.54 -9.84
C PHE A 82 1.99 6.96 -9.75
N TYR A 83 0.96 7.13 -8.93
CA TYR A 83 0.39 8.43 -8.60
C TYR A 83 0.23 8.56 -7.10
N LEU A 84 0.77 9.66 -6.57
CA LEU A 84 0.65 10.03 -5.17
C LEU A 84 -0.51 11.00 -5.02
N SER A 85 -1.68 10.51 -4.58
CA SER A 85 -2.82 11.38 -4.27
C SER A 85 -2.63 12.04 -2.92
N GLU A 86 -2.41 11.21 -1.90
CA GLU A 86 -2.12 11.62 -0.53
C GLU A 86 -0.93 10.84 0.01
N ILE A 87 -0.42 11.19 1.20
CA ILE A 87 0.74 10.51 1.79
C ILE A 87 0.49 9.01 2.00
N ASP A 88 -0.77 8.59 2.07
CA ASP A 88 -1.24 7.25 2.36
C ASP A 88 -2.20 6.67 1.30
N LEU A 89 -2.49 7.40 0.21
CA LEU A 89 -3.36 6.96 -0.87
C LEU A 89 -2.69 7.10 -2.23
N TYR A 90 -2.59 5.97 -2.94
CA TYR A 90 -1.85 5.88 -4.20
C TYR A 90 -2.67 5.25 -5.31
N GLY A 91 -2.44 5.74 -6.53
CA GLY A 91 -2.80 5.05 -7.77
C GLY A 91 -1.61 4.24 -8.27
N ILE A 92 -1.82 2.97 -8.57
CA ILE A 92 -0.79 2.09 -9.11
C ILE A 92 -1.29 1.46 -10.40
N GLN A 93 -0.44 1.47 -11.43
CA GLN A 93 -0.59 0.65 -12.62
C GLN A 93 0.38 -0.52 -12.57
N THR A 94 -0.14 -1.74 -12.58
CA THR A 94 0.67 -2.96 -12.48
C THR A 94 -0.04 -4.19 -13.07
N ASP A 95 0.75 -5.19 -13.49
CA ASP A 95 0.23 -6.52 -13.88
C ASP A 95 0.04 -7.46 -12.67
N LEU A 96 0.32 -6.98 -11.46
CA LEU A 96 0.10 -7.73 -10.22
C LEU A 96 -1.39 -7.81 -9.86
N GLU A 97 -1.78 -8.90 -9.20
CA GLU A 97 -3.08 -9.01 -8.52
C GLU A 97 -2.97 -8.52 -7.07
N ASP A 98 -4.12 -8.28 -6.46
CA ASP A 98 -4.33 -7.66 -5.14
C ASP A 98 -3.37 -8.21 -4.06
N GLU A 99 -3.35 -9.54 -3.86
CA GLU A 99 -2.49 -10.20 -2.86
C GLU A 99 -0.98 -9.99 -3.11
N ALA A 100 -0.57 -9.85 -4.38
CA ALA A 100 0.82 -9.61 -4.74
C ALA A 100 1.22 -8.15 -4.50
N ILE A 101 0.30 -7.21 -4.69
CA ILE A 101 0.48 -5.79 -4.35
C ILE A 101 0.59 -5.63 -2.84
N GLU A 102 -0.32 -6.23 -2.08
CA GLU A 102 -0.26 -6.25 -0.61
C GLU A 102 1.09 -6.77 -0.11
N LYS A 103 1.54 -7.89 -0.68
CA LYS A 103 2.83 -8.48 -0.34
C LYS A 103 3.99 -7.54 -0.68
N MET A 104 3.99 -6.95 -1.88
CA MET A 104 5.01 -5.98 -2.30
C MET A 104 5.10 -4.83 -1.31
N VAL A 105 3.96 -4.24 -0.93
CA VAL A 105 3.90 -3.14 0.06
C VAL A 105 4.51 -3.59 1.39
N LEU A 106 4.08 -4.72 1.94
CA LEU A 106 4.56 -5.20 3.24
C LEU A 106 6.05 -5.60 3.21
N GLU A 107 6.55 -6.14 2.10
CA GLU A 107 7.98 -6.45 1.93
C GLU A 107 8.85 -5.18 1.88
N ILE A 108 8.38 -4.12 1.20
CA ILE A 108 9.06 -2.83 1.19
C ILE A 108 9.10 -2.26 2.61
N VAL A 109 7.96 -2.22 3.31
CA VAL A 109 7.88 -1.69 4.68
C VAL A 109 8.79 -2.47 5.62
N GLU A 110 8.69 -3.80 5.63
CA GLU A 110 9.53 -4.68 6.45
C GLU A 110 11.02 -4.40 6.23
N SER A 111 11.45 -4.13 4.99
CA SER A 111 12.85 -3.80 4.67
C SER A 111 13.32 -2.45 5.21
N LEU A 112 12.39 -1.51 5.44
CA LEU A 112 12.70 -0.15 5.88
C LEU A 112 12.68 -0.02 7.41
N VAL A 113 11.87 -0.84 8.09
CA VAL A 113 11.75 -0.83 9.55
C VAL A 113 12.64 -1.87 10.25
N ALA A 114 13.44 -2.61 9.48
CA ALA A 114 14.39 -3.62 9.96
C ALA A 114 15.56 -3.04 10.77
#